data_AF-A0A2V1BLX6-F1
#
_entry.id   AF-A0A2V1BLX6-F1
#
_cell.length_a   1.000
_cell.length_b   1.000
_cell.length_c   1.000
_cell.angle_alpha   90.00
_cell.angle_beta   90.00
_cell.angle_gamma   90.00
#
_symmetry.space_group_name_H-M   'P 1'
#
loop_
_entity.id
_entity.type
_entity.pdbx_description
1 polymer ?
#
loop_
_entity_poly.entity_id
_entity_poly.type
_entity_poly.pdbx_seq_one_letter_code
_entity_poly.pdbx_strand_id
1 'polypeptide(L)'
;MSTFKGVMEGFEDIRVDYFRPTSGMPHPRACFLSHVHSDHLQGLESKLWRTSPIYCSPATREILLRLETKMNRIGYETKVLEARKVQYGHLEKLLKPIPLETPTEIELKPGIRLQVTLFDANHCTGAVMFLFELDGVAVLYTGDIRSEPCFVTSLTRNPLLIEYTSGLKTLDCVYLDTSNTVPRVFPPKADGLKELLTEVLQYPPDTVFHFTAWTYGYEEVWVALSKALKSQIHVSKYAYGVYKSLRGETADKKAPPTNFHIHEGAALTGYTFGNGFQPGCLTTDPNVRLHSCEKGLKCPLLNQKTVWIQPIVRRRDDGTDEAEPAVVQAGNDLSGCPQIEFDEDVNIDQLMPL
;
A
#
# COMPACT_ATOMS: atom_id res chain seq x y z
N MET A 1 6.30 3.28 -15.32
CA MET A 1 7.39 2.43 -14.81
C MET A 1 8.50 3.35 -14.35
N SER A 2 8.95 3.19 -13.10
CA SER A 2 10.05 3.96 -12.55
C SER A 2 11.33 3.79 -13.38
N THR A 3 12.02 4.89 -13.66
CA THR A 3 13.35 4.91 -14.28
C THR A 3 14.47 4.82 -13.25
N PHE A 4 14.13 4.99 -11.97
CA PHE A 4 15.06 4.93 -10.86
C PHE A 4 15.44 3.48 -10.55
N LYS A 5 16.73 3.17 -10.65
CA LYS A 5 17.27 1.80 -10.46
C LYS A 5 17.71 1.53 -9.02
N GLY A 6 17.10 2.23 -8.06
CA GLY A 6 17.33 2.06 -6.63
C GLY A 6 18.68 2.52 -6.09
N VAL A 7 19.47 3.27 -6.86
CA VAL A 7 20.79 3.78 -6.44
C VAL A 7 20.75 5.29 -6.34
N MET A 8 21.00 5.83 -5.15
CA MET A 8 21.14 7.27 -4.93
C MET A 8 22.64 7.64 -4.93
N GLU A 9 22.95 8.81 -5.47
CA GLU A 9 24.32 9.34 -5.54
C GLU A 9 24.85 9.58 -4.11
N GLY A 10 26.03 9.05 -3.79
CA GLY A 10 26.62 9.08 -2.44
C GLY A 10 26.13 7.97 -1.51
N PHE A 11 25.21 7.11 -1.97
CA PHE A 11 24.61 6.02 -1.20
C PHE A 11 24.70 4.68 -1.96
N GLU A 12 25.81 4.42 -2.64
CA GLU A 12 25.98 3.27 -3.53
C GLU A 12 25.99 1.91 -2.79
N ASP A 13 26.23 1.93 -1.47
CA ASP A 13 26.18 0.75 -0.59
C ASP A 13 24.75 0.30 -0.25
N ILE A 14 23.70 1.08 -0.57
CA ILE A 14 22.30 0.73 -0.29
C ILE A 14 21.44 0.65 -1.56
N ARG A 15 20.30 -0.03 -1.48
CA ARG A 15 19.28 -0.02 -2.55
C ARG A 15 17.90 0.33 -2.00
N VAL A 16 17.11 1.07 -2.77
CA VAL A 16 15.73 1.44 -2.42
C VAL A 16 14.79 0.99 -3.54
N ASP A 17 13.75 0.22 -3.22
CA ASP A 17 12.68 -0.22 -4.15
C ASP A 17 13.12 -0.88 -5.47
N TYR A 18 14.36 -1.35 -5.52
CA TYR A 18 14.92 -2.01 -6.69
C TYR A 18 15.73 -3.23 -6.28
N PHE A 19 15.13 -4.39 -6.51
CA PHE A 19 15.67 -5.68 -6.08
C PHE A 19 16.10 -6.53 -7.29
N ARG A 20 16.54 -5.88 -8.38
CA ARG A 20 17.15 -6.59 -9.51
C ARG A 20 18.67 -6.44 -9.49
N PRO A 21 19.42 -7.46 -9.96
CA PRO A 21 20.85 -7.31 -10.17
C PRO A 21 21.13 -6.12 -11.07
N THR A 22 21.99 -5.21 -10.63
CA THR A 22 22.44 -4.07 -11.43
C THR A 22 23.84 -4.37 -11.93
N SER A 23 24.01 -4.48 -13.26
CA SER A 23 25.31 -4.78 -13.86
C SER A 23 26.36 -3.74 -13.46
N GLY A 24 27.55 -4.20 -13.10
CA GLY A 24 28.67 -3.33 -12.71
C GLY A 24 28.59 -2.74 -11.30
N MET A 25 27.55 -3.05 -10.53
CA MET A 25 27.40 -2.56 -9.15
C MET A 25 27.64 -3.66 -8.12
N PRO A 26 28.24 -3.34 -6.96
CA PRO A 26 28.37 -4.31 -5.87
C PRO A 26 27.01 -4.68 -5.29
N HIS A 27 26.98 -5.83 -4.61
CA HIS A 27 25.84 -6.21 -3.77
C HIS A 27 25.66 -5.18 -2.64
N PRO A 28 24.43 -4.70 -2.39
CA PRO A 28 24.22 -3.70 -1.36
C PRO A 28 24.32 -4.29 0.04
N ARG A 29 24.80 -3.47 0.96
CA ARG A 29 24.91 -3.74 2.39
C ARG A 29 23.55 -3.72 3.09
N ALA A 30 22.64 -2.88 2.61
CA ALA A 30 21.28 -2.74 3.11
C ALA A 30 20.31 -2.43 1.95
N CYS A 31 19.08 -2.89 2.08
CA CYS A 31 18.00 -2.53 1.16
C CYS A 31 16.87 -1.85 1.91
N PHE A 32 16.08 -1.05 1.21
CA PHE A 32 14.94 -0.32 1.73
C PHE A 32 13.73 -0.57 0.83
N LEU A 33 12.57 -0.80 1.45
CA LEU A 33 11.30 -0.98 0.75
C LEU A 33 10.29 0.06 1.27
N SER A 34 9.89 0.99 0.41
CA SER A 34 8.96 2.08 0.77
C SER A 34 7.55 1.55 1.01
N HIS A 35 7.04 0.68 0.14
CA HIS A 35 5.69 0.13 0.22
C HIS A 35 5.56 -1.17 -0.59
N VAL A 36 4.35 -1.76 -0.59
CA VAL A 36 4.11 -3.12 -1.10
C VAL A 36 3.52 -3.19 -2.51
N HIS A 37 3.48 -2.08 -3.27
CA HIS A 37 3.00 -2.17 -4.66
C HIS A 37 3.97 -2.95 -5.53
N SER A 38 3.43 -3.75 -6.44
CA SER A 38 4.20 -4.76 -7.18
C SER A 38 5.36 -4.20 -8.02
N ASP A 39 5.28 -2.96 -8.50
CA ASP A 39 6.39 -2.36 -9.23
C ASP A 39 7.59 -1.98 -8.37
N HIS A 40 7.41 -1.85 -7.06
CA HIS A 40 8.49 -1.64 -6.10
C HIS A 40 9.05 -2.97 -5.55
N LEU A 41 8.37 -4.10 -5.79
CA LEU A 41 8.78 -5.44 -5.33
C LEU A 41 9.60 -6.23 -6.37
N GLN A 42 9.89 -5.63 -7.52
CA GLN A 42 10.48 -6.34 -8.65
C GLN A 42 11.87 -6.90 -8.31
N GLY A 43 12.01 -8.23 -8.38
CA GLY A 43 13.26 -8.96 -8.12
C GLY A 43 13.43 -9.41 -6.67
N LEU A 44 12.50 -9.05 -5.78
CA LEU A 44 12.50 -9.42 -4.37
C LEU A 44 12.27 -10.94 -4.17
N GLU A 45 11.71 -11.62 -5.17
CA GLU A 45 11.60 -13.09 -5.24
C GLU A 45 12.94 -13.80 -5.41
N SER A 46 13.99 -13.07 -5.82
CA SER A 46 15.30 -13.65 -6.08
C SER A 46 16.00 -14.08 -4.80
N LYS A 47 16.62 -15.27 -4.85
CA LYS A 47 17.45 -15.79 -3.76
C LYS A 47 18.71 -14.95 -3.51
N LEU A 48 19.06 -14.03 -4.41
CA LEU A 48 20.22 -13.14 -4.29
C LEU A 48 20.09 -12.18 -3.09
N TRP A 49 18.87 -11.84 -2.68
CA TRP A 49 18.62 -10.90 -1.57
C TRP A 49 18.63 -11.56 -0.19
N ARG A 50 19.05 -12.84 -0.10
CA ARG A 50 19.05 -13.59 1.15
C ARG A 50 20.08 -13.13 2.17
N THR A 51 20.96 -12.20 1.82
CA THR A 51 22.08 -11.77 2.67
C THR A 51 21.98 -10.34 3.16
N SER A 52 21.22 -9.47 2.48
CA SER A 52 21.12 -8.06 2.85
C SER A 52 19.83 -7.81 3.65
N PRO A 53 19.89 -7.13 4.81
CA PRO A 53 18.69 -6.73 5.54
C PRO A 53 17.85 -5.78 4.68
N ILE A 54 16.52 -5.93 4.77
CA ILE A 54 15.54 -5.10 4.08
C ILE A 54 14.80 -4.28 5.12
N TYR A 55 15.06 -2.98 5.17
CA TYR A 55 14.44 -2.04 6.07
C TYR A 55 13.14 -1.49 5.46
N CYS A 56 12.09 -1.42 6.25
CA CYS A 56 10.76 -0.96 5.81
C CYS A 56 9.93 -0.51 7.02
N SER A 57 8.74 0.03 6.78
CA SER A 57 7.80 0.29 7.87
C SER A 57 7.29 -1.01 8.51
N PRO A 58 6.79 -0.97 9.76
CA PRO A 58 6.22 -2.16 10.41
C PRO A 58 5.02 -2.73 9.64
N ALA A 59 4.19 -1.84 9.07
CA ALA A 59 3.04 -2.24 8.26
C ALA A 59 3.47 -2.91 6.95
N THR A 60 4.45 -2.35 6.24
CA THR A 60 5.01 -2.96 5.02
C THR A 60 5.55 -4.36 5.29
N ARG A 61 6.28 -4.56 6.40
CA ARG A 61 6.74 -5.91 6.81
C ARG A 61 5.57 -6.89 6.98
N GLU A 62 4.55 -6.51 7.74
CA GLU A 62 3.43 -7.40 8.00
C GLU A 62 2.68 -7.72 6.70
N ILE A 63 2.34 -6.72 5.87
CA ILE A 63 1.63 -6.95 4.61
C ILE A 63 2.44 -7.88 3.69
N LEU A 64 3.73 -7.59 3.51
CA LEU A 64 4.63 -8.36 2.64
C LEU A 64 4.67 -9.86 3.04
N LEU A 65 4.67 -10.16 4.34
CA LEU A 65 4.67 -11.52 4.89
C LEU A 65 3.31 -12.24 4.82
N ARG A 66 2.29 -11.62 4.23
CA ARG A 66 0.98 -12.25 3.97
C ARG A 66 0.62 -12.23 2.49
N LEU A 67 1.45 -11.63 1.63
CA LEU A 67 1.17 -11.60 0.19
C LEU A 67 1.16 -13.00 -0.42
N GLU A 68 0.10 -13.28 -1.17
CA GLU A 68 -0.08 -14.50 -1.96
C GLU A 68 -0.39 -14.10 -3.41
N THR A 69 0.15 -14.83 -4.39
CA THR A 69 -0.20 -14.60 -5.80
C THR A 69 -1.66 -14.98 -6.07
N LYS A 70 -2.31 -14.36 -7.06
CA LYS A 70 -3.70 -14.69 -7.45
C LYS A 70 -3.89 -16.18 -7.71
N MET A 71 -2.97 -16.79 -8.45
CA MET A 71 -2.98 -18.21 -8.75
C MET A 71 -2.95 -19.07 -7.49
N ASN A 72 -2.14 -18.71 -6.48
CA ASN A 72 -2.08 -19.43 -5.22
C ASN A 72 -3.37 -19.25 -4.40
N ARG A 73 -3.94 -18.04 -4.37
CA ARG A 73 -5.21 -17.77 -3.67
C ARG A 73 -6.36 -18.57 -4.28
N ILE A 74 -6.54 -18.47 -5.60
CA ILE A 74 -7.57 -19.23 -6.33
C ILE A 74 -7.33 -20.73 -6.15
N GLY A 75 -6.08 -21.20 -6.29
CA GLY A 75 -5.73 -22.61 -6.11
C GLY A 75 -6.09 -23.13 -4.72
N TYR A 76 -5.89 -22.32 -3.66
CA TYR A 76 -6.29 -22.68 -2.31
C TYR A 76 -7.82 -22.68 -2.13
N GLU A 77 -8.51 -21.65 -2.60
CA GLU A 77 -9.98 -21.54 -2.48
C GLU A 77 -10.72 -22.63 -3.28
N THR A 78 -10.19 -23.01 -4.44
CA THR A 78 -10.69 -24.11 -5.28
C THR A 78 -10.22 -25.49 -4.81
N LYS A 79 -9.44 -25.57 -3.72
CA LYS A 79 -8.87 -26.81 -3.16
C LYS A 79 -7.92 -27.56 -4.10
N VAL A 80 -7.38 -26.90 -5.13
CA VAL A 80 -6.28 -27.40 -5.98
C VAL A 80 -4.96 -27.40 -5.21
N LEU A 81 -4.78 -26.42 -4.31
CA LEU A 81 -3.65 -26.36 -3.38
C LEU A 81 -4.09 -26.78 -1.97
N GLU A 82 -3.34 -27.70 -1.37
CA GLU A 82 -3.58 -28.18 -0.01
C GLU A 82 -3.27 -27.13 1.07
N ALA A 83 -2.39 -26.17 0.75
CA ALA A 83 -1.96 -25.13 1.66
C ALA A 83 -1.75 -23.79 0.94
N ARG A 84 -1.95 -22.69 1.68
CA ARG A 84 -1.63 -21.33 1.22
C ARG A 84 -0.13 -21.19 0.98
N LYS A 85 0.22 -20.40 -0.05
CA LYS A 85 1.60 -20.15 -0.45
C LYS A 85 1.90 -18.65 -0.42
N VAL A 86 2.52 -18.23 0.68
CA VAL A 86 3.02 -16.86 0.86
C VAL A 86 4.24 -16.64 -0.03
N GLN A 87 4.22 -15.57 -0.82
CA GLN A 87 5.24 -15.26 -1.82
C GLN A 87 6.59 -14.88 -1.20
N TYR A 88 6.56 -14.03 -0.17
CA TYR A 88 7.76 -13.44 0.44
C TYR A 88 8.06 -13.95 1.85
N GLY A 89 7.43 -15.05 2.28
CA GLY A 89 7.63 -15.60 3.63
C GLY A 89 9.09 -15.98 3.94
N HIS A 90 9.89 -16.27 2.92
CA HIS A 90 11.32 -16.56 3.06
C HIS A 90 12.18 -15.35 3.49
N LEU A 91 11.62 -14.12 3.48
CA LEU A 91 12.30 -12.89 3.87
C LEU A 91 12.08 -12.49 5.34
N GLU A 92 11.28 -13.24 6.10
CA GLU A 92 10.89 -12.90 7.49
C GLU A 92 12.07 -12.50 8.38
N LYS A 93 13.21 -13.20 8.27
CA LYS A 93 14.42 -12.93 9.06
C LYS A 93 15.22 -11.72 8.58
N LEU A 94 15.04 -11.34 7.32
CA LEU A 94 15.76 -10.24 6.66
C LEU A 94 15.02 -8.91 6.77
N LEU A 95 13.70 -8.95 6.89
CA LEU A 95 12.88 -7.76 7.08
C LEU A 95 13.13 -7.15 8.47
N LYS A 96 13.60 -5.90 8.47
CA LYS A 96 13.92 -5.11 9.66
C LYS A 96 12.99 -3.90 9.71
N PRO A 97 11.88 -3.97 10.47
CA PRO A 97 10.95 -2.86 10.54
C PRO A 97 11.57 -1.69 11.32
N ILE A 98 11.42 -0.47 10.80
CA ILE A 98 11.82 0.78 11.47
C ILE A 98 10.55 1.57 11.80
N PRO A 99 10.32 1.98 13.07
CA PRO A 99 9.17 2.81 13.40
C PRO A 99 9.24 4.17 12.68
N LEU A 100 8.07 4.71 12.35
CA LEU A 100 7.97 6.04 11.76
C LEU A 100 8.53 7.08 12.73
N GLU A 101 9.05 8.18 12.19
CA GLU A 101 9.53 9.35 12.92
C GLU A 101 10.52 8.99 14.03
N THR A 102 11.37 7.98 13.78
CA THR A 102 12.36 7.51 14.74
C THR A 102 13.71 7.39 14.05
N PRO A 103 14.63 8.35 14.25
CA PRO A 103 15.97 8.28 13.70
C PRO A 103 16.67 7.00 14.12
N THR A 104 17.13 6.22 13.16
CA THR A 104 17.69 4.89 13.38
C THR A 104 19.06 4.79 12.72
N GLU A 105 20.10 4.51 13.51
CA GLU A 105 21.45 4.27 13.00
C GLU A 105 21.60 2.83 12.49
N ILE A 106 22.17 2.68 11.29
CA ILE A 106 22.50 1.41 10.64
C ILE A 106 24.00 1.43 10.31
N GLU A 107 24.76 0.50 10.88
CA GLU A 107 26.17 0.31 10.51
C GLU A 107 26.26 -0.44 9.17
N LEU A 108 26.71 0.23 8.11
CA LEU A 108 26.84 -0.36 6.77
C LEU A 108 28.15 -1.15 6.63
N LYS A 109 29.22 -0.62 7.23
CA LYS A 109 30.57 -1.19 7.30
C LYS A 109 31.31 -0.57 8.50
N PRO A 110 32.42 -1.17 8.98
CA PRO A 110 33.13 -0.66 10.16
C PRO A 110 33.43 0.84 10.05
N GLY A 111 32.89 1.61 10.99
CA GLY A 111 33.08 3.07 11.06
C GLY A 111 32.19 3.91 10.14
N ILE A 112 31.30 3.30 9.35
CA ILE A 112 30.37 4.02 8.45
C ILE A 112 28.93 3.72 8.86
N ARG A 113 28.24 4.76 9.33
CA ARG A 113 26.89 4.67 9.88
C ARG A 113 25.94 5.55 9.07
N LEU A 114 24.88 4.91 8.59
CA LEU A 114 23.75 5.57 7.96
C LEU A 114 22.70 5.86 9.03
N GLN A 115 22.27 7.10 9.17
CA GLN A 115 21.03 7.42 9.87
C GLN A 115 19.87 7.41 8.88
N VAL A 116 18.79 6.73 9.23
CA VAL A 116 17.55 6.71 8.45
C VAL A 116 16.35 7.08 9.32
N THR A 117 15.47 7.91 8.79
CA THR A 117 14.19 8.25 9.42
C THR A 117 13.05 8.03 8.42
N LEU A 118 12.00 7.32 8.84
CA LEU A 118 10.83 7.05 8.01
C LEU A 118 9.73 8.07 8.29
N PHE A 119 9.07 8.57 7.25
CA PHE A 119 7.90 9.43 7.36
C PHE A 119 6.75 8.81 6.56
N ASP A 120 5.51 8.99 6.99
CA ASP A 120 4.34 8.58 6.19
C ASP A 120 4.40 9.21 4.79
N ALA A 121 4.08 8.44 3.75
CA ALA A 121 4.07 8.92 2.36
C ALA A 121 2.67 9.33 1.86
N ASN A 122 1.63 9.20 2.68
CA ASN A 122 0.24 9.46 2.32
C ASN A 122 -0.22 8.71 1.04
N HIS A 123 0.39 7.56 0.72
CA HIS A 123 0.12 6.81 -0.51
C HIS A 123 -0.79 5.60 -0.26
N CYS A 124 -0.29 4.61 0.49
CA CYS A 124 -1.05 3.46 0.96
C CYS A 124 -0.62 3.04 2.36
N THR A 125 -1.37 2.13 2.99
CA THR A 125 -1.04 1.63 4.34
C THR A 125 0.39 1.09 4.40
N GLY A 126 1.23 1.72 5.22
CA GLY A 126 2.64 1.36 5.40
C GLY A 126 3.62 2.02 4.45
N ALA A 127 3.15 2.82 3.47
CA ALA A 127 4.02 3.56 2.58
C ALA A 127 4.80 4.65 3.32
N VAL A 128 6.10 4.72 3.05
CA VAL A 128 6.99 5.66 3.72
C VAL A 128 7.94 6.37 2.77
N MET A 129 8.23 7.63 3.10
CA MET A 129 9.43 8.33 2.65
C MET A 129 10.60 7.95 3.56
N PHE A 130 11.82 8.00 3.02
CA PHE A 130 13.06 7.82 3.77
C PHE A 130 13.91 9.09 3.72
N LEU A 131 14.25 9.64 4.88
CA LEU A 131 15.35 10.58 5.03
C LEU A 131 16.61 9.79 5.37
N PHE A 132 17.60 9.85 4.48
CA PHE A 132 18.91 9.23 4.64
C PHE A 132 19.96 10.29 4.95
N GLU A 133 20.74 10.08 6.01
CA GLU A 133 21.85 10.96 6.41
C GLU A 133 23.12 10.13 6.56
N LEU A 134 24.14 10.43 5.76
CA LEU A 134 25.42 9.71 5.72
C LEU A 134 26.55 10.69 5.44
N ASP A 135 27.57 10.72 6.29
CA ASP A 135 28.79 11.53 6.12
C ASP A 135 28.52 13.02 5.77
N GLY A 136 27.46 13.59 6.36
CA GLY A 136 27.05 14.98 6.15
C GLY A 136 26.19 15.22 4.90
N VAL A 137 25.91 14.19 4.10
CA VAL A 137 24.98 14.22 2.97
C VAL A 137 23.59 13.78 3.43
N ALA A 138 22.56 14.55 3.09
CA ALA A 138 21.17 14.30 3.42
C ALA A 138 20.31 14.16 2.16
N VAL A 139 19.67 13.00 2.00
CA VAL A 139 18.83 12.68 0.83
C VAL A 139 17.44 12.27 1.28
N LEU A 140 16.41 12.83 0.66
CA LEU A 140 15.02 12.42 0.85
C LEU A 140 14.57 11.58 -0.35
N TYR A 141 14.19 10.32 -0.09
CA TYR A 141 13.52 9.46 -1.06
C TYR A 141 12.04 9.38 -0.72
N THR A 142 11.16 9.80 -1.64
CA THR A 142 9.72 9.89 -1.31
C THR A 142 8.97 8.57 -1.38
N GLY A 143 9.52 7.55 -2.07
CA GLY A 143 8.68 6.48 -2.59
C GLY A 143 7.59 7.07 -3.49
N ASP A 144 6.47 6.36 -3.60
CA ASP A 144 5.24 6.93 -4.16
C ASP A 144 4.55 7.78 -3.08
N ILE A 145 4.10 8.98 -3.45
CA ILE A 145 3.62 9.98 -2.48
C ILE A 145 2.40 10.74 -3.00
N ARG A 146 1.45 11.02 -2.08
CA ARG A 146 0.38 11.98 -2.32
C ARG A 146 0.63 13.30 -1.57
N SER A 147 1.26 14.24 -2.23
CA SER A 147 1.69 15.54 -1.68
C SER A 147 0.58 16.61 -1.62
N GLU A 148 -0.53 16.33 -0.93
CA GLU A 148 -1.60 17.32 -0.76
C GLU A 148 -1.25 18.41 0.29
N PRO A 149 -1.85 19.62 0.24
CA PRO A 149 -1.42 20.75 1.06
C PRO A 149 -1.38 20.49 2.57
N CYS A 150 -2.37 19.76 3.12
CA CYS A 150 -2.40 19.45 4.56
C CYS A 150 -1.26 18.51 4.96
N PHE A 151 -0.92 17.55 4.10
CA PHE A 151 0.19 16.62 4.28
C PHE A 151 1.54 17.34 4.17
N VAL A 152 1.74 18.20 3.17
CA VAL A 152 2.97 19.02 3.10
C VAL A 152 3.10 19.94 4.32
N THR A 153 1.99 20.48 4.80
CA THR A 153 1.97 21.28 6.03
C THR A 153 2.36 20.46 7.27
N SER A 154 1.98 19.18 7.35
CA SER A 154 2.42 18.33 8.47
C SER A 154 3.92 18.07 8.42
N LEU A 155 4.49 17.80 7.23
CA LEU A 155 5.93 17.61 7.04
C LEU A 155 6.74 18.86 7.42
N THR A 156 6.29 20.04 6.98
CA THR A 156 6.99 21.30 7.29
C THR A 156 7.05 21.62 8.78
N ARG A 157 6.08 21.11 9.56
CA ARG A 157 5.98 21.26 11.01
C ARG A 157 6.59 20.09 11.79
N ASN A 158 7.04 19.04 11.10
CA ASN A 158 7.58 17.86 11.75
C ASN A 158 8.89 18.21 12.48
N PRO A 159 9.03 17.93 13.79
CA PRO A 159 10.23 18.26 14.55
C PRO A 159 11.53 17.67 13.98
N LEU A 160 11.45 16.52 13.30
CA LEU A 160 12.61 15.85 12.70
C LEU A 160 12.99 16.41 11.33
N LEU A 161 12.09 17.16 10.68
CA LEU A 161 12.36 17.83 9.40
C LEU A 161 12.57 19.35 9.59
N ILE A 162 12.40 19.88 10.80
CA ILE A 162 12.40 21.33 11.04
C ILE A 162 13.70 21.99 10.62
N GLU A 163 14.84 21.32 10.78
CA GLU A 163 16.14 21.84 10.36
C GLU A 163 16.23 22.02 8.84
N TYR A 164 15.61 21.13 8.06
CA TYR A 164 15.56 21.21 6.60
C TYR A 164 14.50 22.23 6.14
N THR A 165 13.34 22.27 6.81
CA THR A 165 12.21 23.13 6.40
C THR A 165 12.37 24.59 6.83
N SER A 166 13.19 24.86 7.85
CA SER A 166 13.56 26.21 8.29
C SER A 166 14.84 26.75 7.64
N GLY A 167 15.54 25.93 6.83
CA GLY A 167 16.77 26.32 6.14
C GLY A 167 18.04 26.27 7.01
N LEU A 168 18.01 25.63 8.18
CA LEU A 168 19.20 25.37 8.99
C LEU A 168 20.11 24.31 8.35
N LYS A 169 19.51 23.34 7.66
CA LYS A 169 20.15 22.37 6.78
C LYS A 169 19.51 22.42 5.39
N THR A 170 20.22 21.90 4.39
CA THR A 170 19.72 21.72 3.04
C THR A 170 19.79 20.24 2.69
N LEU A 171 18.76 19.71 2.03
CA LEU A 171 18.81 18.37 1.44
C LEU A 171 19.68 18.43 0.18
N ASP A 172 20.64 17.52 0.06
CA ASP A 172 21.50 17.42 -1.12
C ASP A 172 20.73 16.93 -2.35
N CYS A 173 19.77 16.03 -2.15
CA CYS A 173 18.92 15.53 -3.24
C CYS A 173 17.54 15.09 -2.72
N VAL A 174 16.54 15.23 -3.58
CA VAL A 174 15.21 14.65 -3.39
C VAL A 174 14.91 13.71 -4.56
N TYR A 175 14.81 12.42 -4.28
CA TYR A 175 14.31 11.42 -5.22
C TYR A 175 12.79 11.40 -5.11
N LEU A 176 12.15 12.12 -6.03
CA LEU A 176 10.74 12.46 -5.99
C LEU A 176 9.89 11.53 -6.87
N ASP A 177 8.70 11.16 -6.41
CA ASP A 177 7.64 10.61 -7.23
C ASP A 177 7.19 11.61 -8.30
N THR A 178 7.49 11.28 -9.55
CA THR A 178 7.11 12.09 -10.72
C THR A 178 5.95 11.50 -11.52
N SER A 179 5.15 10.61 -10.92
CA SER A 179 4.03 9.95 -11.59
C SER A 179 3.01 10.95 -12.16
N ASN A 180 2.86 12.11 -11.52
CA ASN A 180 2.09 13.22 -12.07
C ASN A 180 2.77 14.58 -11.87
N THR A 181 3.58 14.98 -12.85
CA THR A 181 4.23 16.30 -12.90
C THR A 181 3.58 17.27 -13.89
N VAL A 182 2.58 16.79 -14.63
CA VAL A 182 1.79 17.63 -15.55
C VAL A 182 0.92 18.56 -14.69
N PRO A 183 0.76 19.85 -15.06
CA PRO A 183 -0.04 20.83 -14.29
C PRO A 183 -1.54 20.50 -14.35
N ARG A 184 -1.93 19.45 -13.62
CA ARG A 184 -3.29 18.95 -13.47
C ARG A 184 -3.70 19.19 -12.03
N VAL A 185 -4.90 19.72 -11.84
CA VAL A 185 -5.50 19.82 -10.51
C VAL A 185 -6.12 18.47 -10.16
N PHE A 186 -5.81 17.98 -8.97
CA PHE A 186 -6.48 16.85 -8.36
C PHE A 186 -7.15 17.32 -7.07
N PRO A 187 -8.36 16.82 -6.76
CA PRO A 187 -8.98 17.14 -5.48
C PRO A 187 -8.15 16.56 -4.32
N PRO A 188 -8.12 17.25 -3.16
CA PRO A 188 -7.69 16.66 -1.90
C PRO A 188 -8.47 15.37 -1.58
N LYS A 189 -7.87 14.44 -0.84
CA LYS A 189 -8.53 13.17 -0.48
C LYS A 189 -9.85 13.40 0.24
N ALA A 190 -9.87 14.39 1.14
CA ALA A 190 -11.06 14.78 1.89
C ALA A 190 -12.24 15.19 1.00
N ASP A 191 -11.98 15.88 -0.11
CA ASP A 191 -13.02 16.30 -1.05
C ASP A 191 -13.58 15.10 -1.84
N GLY A 192 -12.71 14.18 -2.28
CA GLY A 192 -13.14 12.93 -2.91
C GLY A 192 -13.99 12.06 -1.96
N LEU A 193 -13.61 11.95 -0.69
CA LEU A 193 -14.42 11.28 0.33
C LEU A 193 -15.77 11.97 0.53
N LYS A 194 -15.79 13.31 0.60
CA LYS A 194 -17.02 14.08 0.76
C LYS A 194 -17.98 13.87 -0.42
N GLU A 195 -17.45 13.90 -1.65
CA GLU A 195 -18.22 13.65 -2.86
C GLU A 195 -18.84 12.24 -2.81
N LEU A 196 -18.00 11.22 -2.58
CA LEU A 196 -18.45 9.84 -2.45
C LEU A 196 -19.57 9.68 -1.42
N LEU A 197 -19.38 10.24 -0.22
CA LEU A 197 -20.35 10.15 0.86
C LEU A 197 -21.66 10.88 0.51
N THR A 198 -21.59 12.01 -0.20
CA THR A 198 -22.76 12.77 -0.64
C THR A 198 -23.62 11.95 -1.61
N GLU A 199 -22.99 11.19 -2.51
CA GLU A 199 -23.70 10.34 -3.47
C GLU A 199 -24.29 9.09 -2.80
N VAL A 200 -23.51 8.33 -2.04
CA VAL A 200 -23.99 7.06 -1.45
C VAL A 200 -25.10 7.25 -0.42
N LEU A 201 -25.15 8.41 0.27
CA LEU A 201 -26.17 8.71 1.27
C LEU A 201 -27.54 9.04 0.66
N GLN A 202 -27.63 9.29 -0.64
CA GLN A 202 -28.91 9.53 -1.33
C GLN A 202 -29.68 8.23 -1.61
N TYR A 203 -29.00 7.08 -1.56
CA TYR A 203 -29.60 5.79 -1.84
C TYR A 203 -30.41 5.25 -0.66
N PRO A 204 -31.43 4.40 -0.91
CA PRO A 204 -32.19 3.73 0.13
C PRO A 204 -31.33 2.95 1.15
N PRO A 205 -31.74 2.84 2.43
CA PRO A 205 -31.00 2.15 3.49
C PRO A 205 -30.74 0.65 3.27
N ASP A 206 -31.44 0.01 2.34
CA ASP A 206 -31.28 -1.40 1.96
C ASP A 206 -30.42 -1.60 0.70
N THR A 207 -29.95 -0.51 0.07
CA THR A 207 -29.08 -0.56 -1.10
C THR A 207 -27.79 -1.32 -0.80
N VAL A 208 -27.45 -2.28 -1.64
CA VAL A 208 -26.18 -3.01 -1.61
C VAL A 208 -25.19 -2.31 -2.51
N PHE A 209 -24.01 -2.00 -1.97
CA PHE A 209 -22.92 -1.36 -2.67
C PHE A 209 -21.74 -2.30 -2.84
N HIS A 210 -21.05 -2.18 -3.97
CA HIS A 210 -19.72 -2.76 -4.17
C HIS A 210 -18.73 -1.65 -4.49
N PHE A 211 -17.70 -1.51 -3.65
CA PHE A 211 -16.55 -0.64 -3.90
C PHE A 211 -15.43 -1.44 -4.55
N THR A 212 -15.01 -1.03 -5.74
CA THR A 212 -13.94 -1.74 -6.45
C THR A 212 -12.57 -1.24 -6.00
N ALA A 213 -11.97 -1.92 -5.02
CA ALA A 213 -10.56 -1.77 -4.67
C ALA A 213 -9.69 -2.77 -5.45
N TRP A 214 -8.75 -2.31 -6.27
CA TRP A 214 -7.81 -3.18 -7.01
C TRP A 214 -6.37 -3.16 -6.49
N THR A 215 -6.00 -2.16 -5.69
CA THR A 215 -4.67 -2.05 -5.07
C THR A 215 -4.78 -1.51 -3.63
N TYR A 216 -3.69 -1.57 -2.87
CA TYR A 216 -3.58 -0.95 -1.55
C TYR A 216 -3.69 0.58 -1.66
N GLY A 217 -4.31 1.23 -0.67
CA GLY A 217 -4.46 2.69 -0.62
C GLY A 217 -5.90 3.18 -0.48
N TYR A 218 -6.89 2.29 -0.54
CA TYR A 218 -8.30 2.65 -0.36
C TYR A 218 -8.81 2.51 1.08
N GLU A 219 -7.92 2.29 2.05
CA GLU A 219 -8.30 1.95 3.42
C GLU A 219 -9.14 3.06 4.09
N GLU A 220 -8.81 4.33 3.84
CA GLU A 220 -9.60 5.46 4.34
C GLU A 220 -11.01 5.51 3.75
N VAL A 221 -11.16 5.11 2.48
CA VAL A 221 -12.46 5.02 1.81
C VAL A 221 -13.34 3.97 2.49
N TRP A 222 -12.76 2.82 2.83
CA TRP A 222 -13.47 1.78 3.58
C TRP A 222 -13.92 2.27 4.96
N VAL A 223 -13.04 2.92 5.71
CA VAL A 223 -13.38 3.47 7.04
C VAL A 223 -14.50 4.52 6.91
N ALA A 224 -14.40 5.43 5.93
CA ALA A 224 -15.40 6.47 5.70
C ALA A 224 -16.78 5.89 5.32
N LEU A 225 -16.82 5.00 4.33
CA LEU A 225 -18.06 4.34 3.89
C LEU A 225 -18.72 3.55 5.01
N SER A 226 -17.92 2.76 5.73
CA SER A 226 -18.42 1.93 6.83
C SER A 226 -19.05 2.77 7.93
N LYS A 227 -18.39 3.86 8.32
CA LYS A 227 -18.89 4.82 9.32
C LYS A 227 -20.16 5.51 8.85
N ALA A 228 -20.19 6.01 7.62
CA ALA A 228 -21.32 6.77 7.09
C ALA A 228 -22.58 5.91 6.93
N LEU A 229 -22.43 4.69 6.41
CA LEU A 229 -23.54 3.77 6.16
C LEU A 229 -23.82 2.80 7.31
N LYS A 230 -23.08 2.92 8.42
CA LYS A 230 -23.21 2.08 9.64
C LYS A 230 -23.21 0.59 9.33
N SER A 231 -22.33 0.17 8.43
CA SER A 231 -22.18 -1.22 7.98
C SER A 231 -20.72 -1.57 7.90
N GLN A 232 -20.33 -2.78 8.30
CA GLN A 232 -19.03 -3.30 7.92
C GLN A 232 -18.96 -3.56 6.42
N ILE A 233 -17.74 -3.70 5.90
CA ILE A 233 -17.44 -3.94 4.50
C ILE A 233 -16.95 -5.38 4.36
N HIS A 234 -17.68 -6.17 3.58
CA HIS A 234 -17.30 -7.53 3.25
C HIS A 234 -16.09 -7.54 2.31
N VAL A 235 -14.99 -8.12 2.77
CA VAL A 235 -13.77 -8.37 1.98
C VAL A 235 -13.45 -9.87 1.97
N SER A 236 -12.56 -10.30 1.07
CA SER A 236 -12.11 -11.69 1.06
C SER A 236 -11.40 -12.05 2.37
N LYS A 237 -11.38 -13.35 2.73
CA LYS A 237 -10.62 -13.84 3.89
C LYS A 237 -9.12 -13.53 3.77
N TYR A 238 -8.60 -13.50 2.54
CA TYR A 238 -7.23 -13.08 2.26
C TYR A 238 -7.00 -11.61 2.63
N ALA A 239 -7.78 -10.69 2.06
CA ALA A 239 -7.65 -9.25 2.34
C ALA A 239 -7.83 -8.96 3.84
N TYR A 240 -8.85 -9.56 4.47
CA TYR A 240 -9.04 -9.45 5.92
C TYR A 240 -7.82 -9.94 6.70
N GLY A 241 -7.22 -11.07 6.30
CA GLY A 241 -6.03 -11.63 6.93
C GLY A 241 -4.80 -10.72 6.82
N VAL A 242 -4.62 -10.05 5.68
CA VAL A 242 -3.55 -9.04 5.48
C VAL A 242 -3.71 -7.90 6.48
N TYR A 243 -4.86 -7.22 6.53
CA TYR A 243 -5.07 -6.10 7.45
C TYR A 243 -5.14 -6.52 8.92
N LYS A 244 -5.61 -7.74 9.21
CA LYS A 244 -5.63 -8.28 10.57
C LYS A 244 -4.22 -8.40 11.14
N SER A 245 -3.23 -8.70 10.31
CA SER A 245 -1.84 -8.80 10.76
C SER A 245 -1.26 -7.50 11.31
N LEU A 246 -1.83 -6.35 10.92
CA LEU A 246 -1.43 -5.04 11.42
C LEU A 246 -1.78 -4.81 12.90
N ARG A 247 -2.64 -5.64 13.50
CA ARG A 247 -3.00 -5.50 14.94
C ARG A 247 -1.84 -5.81 15.89
N GLY A 248 -0.75 -6.41 15.41
CA GLY A 248 0.35 -6.85 16.27
C GLY A 248 -0.03 -7.99 17.22
N GLU A 249 -1.16 -8.66 16.98
CA GLU A 249 -1.57 -9.85 17.75
C GLU A 249 -0.76 -11.05 17.27
N THR A 250 0.41 -11.25 17.88
CA THR A 250 1.25 -12.41 17.61
C THR A 250 0.47 -13.70 17.89
N ALA A 251 0.41 -14.57 16.89
CA ALA A 251 0.04 -15.98 17.09
C ALA A 251 1.07 -16.73 17.96
N ASP A 252 2.25 -16.15 18.18
CA ASP A 252 3.38 -16.82 18.85
C ASP A 252 3.86 -16.05 20.08
N LYS A 253 3.61 -16.60 21.28
CA LYS A 253 3.97 -16.02 22.59
C LYS A 253 5.48 -15.98 22.86
N LYS A 254 6.31 -16.47 21.92
CA LYS A 254 7.77 -16.59 22.07
C LYS A 254 8.56 -15.53 21.29
N ALA A 255 7.91 -14.71 20.47
CA ALA A 255 8.59 -13.61 19.78
C ALA A 255 8.90 -12.46 20.77
N PRO A 256 10.06 -11.78 20.66
CA PRO A 256 10.30 -10.57 21.42
C PRO A 256 9.20 -9.53 21.10
N PRO A 257 8.79 -8.69 22.07
CA PRO A 257 7.72 -7.72 21.89
C PRO A 257 8.21 -6.55 21.03
N THR A 258 8.42 -6.79 19.74
CA THR A 258 8.55 -5.75 18.71
C THR A 258 7.18 -5.46 18.10
N ASN A 259 6.13 -5.45 18.94
CA ASN A 259 4.77 -5.18 18.49
C ASN A 259 4.67 -3.67 18.24
N PHE A 260 4.99 -3.26 17.03
CA PHE A 260 4.68 -1.92 16.58
C PHE A 260 3.16 -1.81 16.47
N HIS A 261 2.59 -0.79 17.12
CA HIS A 261 1.17 -0.51 16.99
C HIS A 261 0.95 0.16 15.64
N ILE A 262 0.36 -0.56 14.70
CA ILE A 262 -0.02 0.00 13.39
C ILE A 262 -1.46 0.48 13.51
N HIS A 263 -1.65 1.80 13.39
CA HIS A 263 -2.90 2.48 13.72
C HIS A 263 -4.09 1.97 12.88
N GLU A 264 -3.86 1.71 11.59
CA GLU A 264 -4.87 1.26 10.64
C GLU A 264 -5.45 -0.11 11.01
N GLY A 265 -4.65 -0.99 11.64
CA GLY A 265 -5.05 -2.36 11.95
C GLY A 265 -6.30 -2.43 12.82
N ALA A 266 -6.39 -1.57 13.83
CA ALA A 266 -7.53 -1.50 14.74
C ALA A 266 -8.79 -0.95 14.05
N ALA A 267 -8.65 0.11 13.23
CA ALA A 267 -9.77 0.69 12.51
C ALA A 267 -10.34 -0.27 11.46
N LEU A 268 -9.47 -1.02 10.78
CA LEU A 268 -9.86 -1.95 9.71
C LEU A 268 -10.39 -3.26 10.27
N THR A 269 -9.73 -3.86 11.26
CA THR A 269 -10.02 -5.25 11.68
C THR A 269 -10.32 -5.41 13.16
N GLY A 270 -10.42 -4.31 13.90
CA GLY A 270 -10.83 -4.29 15.30
C GLY A 270 -9.68 -4.45 16.29
N TYR A 271 -9.99 -4.29 17.57
CA TYR A 271 -9.04 -4.42 18.67
C TYR A 271 -9.74 -4.90 19.95
N THR A 272 -8.95 -5.35 20.93
CA THR A 272 -9.48 -5.77 22.23
C THR A 272 -9.55 -4.57 23.18
N PHE A 273 -10.73 -4.29 23.73
CA PHE A 273 -10.98 -3.25 24.74
C PHE A 273 -11.52 -3.88 26.02
N GLY A 274 -10.68 -3.93 27.06
CA GLY A 274 -11.00 -4.68 28.29
C GLY A 274 -11.19 -6.17 27.98
N ASN A 275 -12.35 -6.71 28.35
CA ASN A 275 -12.73 -8.10 28.06
C ASN A 275 -13.53 -8.27 26.76
N GLY A 276 -13.77 -7.18 26.03
CA GLY A 276 -14.59 -7.17 24.82
C GLY A 276 -13.74 -6.98 23.56
N PHE A 277 -14.12 -7.64 22.48
CA PHE A 277 -13.59 -7.36 21.16
C PHE A 277 -14.43 -6.28 20.47
N GLN A 278 -13.78 -5.21 20.01
CA GLN A 278 -14.40 -4.16 19.21
C GLN A 278 -14.10 -4.42 17.73
N PRO A 279 -15.11 -4.66 16.88
CA PRO A 279 -14.88 -4.92 15.46
C PRO A 279 -14.42 -3.66 14.73
N GLY A 280 -13.59 -3.85 13.70
CA GLY A 280 -13.21 -2.81 12.75
C GLY A 280 -14.23 -2.67 11.61
N CYS A 281 -13.92 -1.83 10.62
CA CYS A 281 -14.80 -1.59 9.49
C CYS A 281 -14.90 -2.77 8.50
N LEU A 282 -13.92 -3.68 8.47
CA LEU A 282 -13.91 -4.83 7.58
C LEU A 282 -14.50 -6.07 8.25
N THR A 283 -15.12 -6.93 7.44
CA THR A 283 -15.64 -8.23 7.86
C THR A 283 -15.45 -9.29 6.76
N THR A 284 -15.44 -10.55 7.16
CA THR A 284 -15.55 -11.69 6.23
C THR A 284 -16.99 -12.22 6.13
N ASP A 285 -17.93 -11.64 6.87
CA ASP A 285 -19.36 -11.96 6.76
C ASP A 285 -19.94 -11.30 5.51
N PRO A 286 -20.46 -12.06 4.54
CA PRO A 286 -21.07 -11.49 3.35
C PRO A 286 -22.45 -10.85 3.63
N ASN A 287 -23.10 -11.08 4.77
CA ASN A 287 -24.43 -10.56 5.08
C ASN A 287 -24.42 -9.11 5.55
N VAL A 288 -23.73 -8.26 4.79
CA VAL A 288 -23.66 -6.81 4.99
C VAL A 288 -24.03 -6.11 3.69
N ARG A 289 -24.28 -4.81 3.74
CA ARG A 289 -24.68 -4.04 2.55
C ARG A 289 -23.52 -3.40 1.79
N LEU A 290 -22.30 -3.44 2.34
CA LEU A 290 -21.10 -2.92 1.69
C LEU A 290 -20.15 -4.06 1.36
N HIS A 291 -19.68 -4.11 0.13
CA HIS A 291 -18.74 -5.13 -0.34
C HIS A 291 -17.54 -4.48 -1.00
N SER A 292 -16.37 -5.08 -0.81
CA SER A 292 -15.14 -4.79 -1.54
C SER A 292 -14.37 -6.10 -1.79
N CYS A 293 -15.10 -7.21 -1.89
CA CYS A 293 -14.54 -8.53 -2.18
C CYS A 293 -14.06 -8.62 -3.64
N GLU A 294 -13.05 -9.46 -3.87
CA GLU A 294 -12.33 -9.61 -5.14
C GLU A 294 -13.27 -9.91 -6.31
N LYS A 295 -13.15 -9.13 -7.39
CA LYS A 295 -13.87 -9.37 -8.65
C LYS A 295 -13.44 -10.74 -9.21
N GLY A 296 -14.42 -11.59 -9.50
CA GLY A 296 -14.20 -12.97 -9.97
C GLY A 296 -14.52 -14.06 -8.95
N LEU A 297 -14.59 -13.72 -7.66
CA LEU A 297 -15.16 -14.61 -6.65
C LEU A 297 -16.67 -14.37 -6.54
N LYS A 298 -17.47 -15.44 -6.63
CA LYS A 298 -18.94 -15.34 -6.53
C LYS A 298 -19.34 -14.90 -5.11
N CYS A 299 -19.67 -13.62 -4.95
CA CYS A 299 -20.26 -13.11 -3.71
C CYS A 299 -21.78 -13.29 -3.75
N PRO A 300 -22.40 -13.99 -2.79
CA PRO A 300 -23.81 -14.39 -2.87
C PRO A 300 -24.80 -13.22 -2.79
N LEU A 301 -24.37 -12.06 -2.27
CA LEU A 301 -25.25 -10.91 -2.02
C LEU A 301 -25.20 -9.88 -3.17
N LEU A 302 -24.21 -9.97 -4.05
CA LEU A 302 -24.12 -9.11 -5.23
C LEU A 302 -25.11 -9.60 -6.30
N ASN A 303 -25.93 -8.69 -6.79
CA ASN A 303 -26.94 -8.94 -7.81
C ASN A 303 -27.08 -7.74 -8.78
N GLN A 304 -28.02 -7.79 -9.71
CA GLN A 304 -28.22 -6.74 -10.73
C GLN A 304 -28.60 -5.36 -10.16
N LYS A 305 -29.09 -5.28 -8.92
CA LYS A 305 -29.43 -4.01 -8.23
C LYS A 305 -28.25 -3.44 -7.44
N THR A 306 -27.09 -4.10 -7.44
CA THR A 306 -25.89 -3.61 -6.76
C THR A 306 -25.45 -2.31 -7.37
N VAL A 307 -25.19 -1.32 -6.52
CA VAL A 307 -24.58 -0.06 -6.94
C VAL A 307 -23.07 -0.20 -6.88
N TRP A 308 -22.42 -0.03 -8.02
CA TRP A 308 -20.96 -0.14 -8.15
C TRP A 308 -20.33 1.24 -7.96
N ILE A 309 -19.44 1.33 -6.98
CA ILE A 309 -18.61 2.50 -6.71
C ILE A 309 -17.25 2.23 -7.34
N GLN A 310 -16.91 3.03 -8.36
CA GLN A 310 -15.67 2.94 -9.09
C GLN A 310 -14.80 4.19 -8.81
N PRO A 311 -13.58 4.01 -8.28
CA PRO A 311 -12.62 5.10 -8.15
C PRO A 311 -12.34 5.78 -9.50
N ILE A 312 -12.17 7.10 -9.44
CA ILE A 312 -11.71 7.94 -10.54
C ILE A 312 -10.52 8.76 -10.06
N VAL A 313 -9.61 9.12 -10.96
CA VAL A 313 -8.46 9.99 -10.62
C VAL A 313 -8.93 11.41 -10.32
N ARG A 314 -9.85 11.92 -11.14
CA ARG A 314 -10.49 13.23 -10.97
C ARG A 314 -11.69 13.37 -11.89
N ARG A 315 -12.58 14.29 -11.55
CA ARG A 315 -13.51 14.87 -12.52
C ARG A 315 -12.85 16.08 -13.20
N ARG A 316 -12.94 16.17 -14.52
CA ARG A 316 -12.41 17.27 -15.32
C ARG A 316 -13.36 18.47 -15.29
N ASP A 317 -12.86 19.63 -15.71
CA ASP A 317 -13.64 20.88 -15.76
C ASP A 317 -14.86 20.80 -16.69
N ASP A 318 -14.82 19.90 -17.69
CA ASP A 318 -15.93 19.62 -18.61
C ASP A 318 -16.97 18.63 -18.03
N GLY A 319 -16.80 18.21 -16.77
CA GLY A 319 -17.66 17.26 -16.07
C GLY A 319 -17.38 15.80 -16.39
N THR A 320 -16.42 15.48 -17.28
CA THR A 320 -16.08 14.10 -17.60
C THR A 320 -15.16 13.49 -16.54
N ASP A 321 -15.38 12.21 -16.25
CA ASP A 321 -14.57 11.47 -15.29
C ASP A 321 -13.30 10.94 -15.96
N GLU A 322 -12.16 11.26 -15.36
CA GLU A 322 -10.89 10.62 -15.68
C GLU A 322 -10.80 9.34 -14.85
N ALA A 323 -11.16 8.22 -15.49
CA ALA A 323 -11.02 6.91 -14.87
C ALA A 323 -9.59 6.76 -14.36
N GLU A 324 -9.46 6.19 -13.16
CA GLU A 324 -8.17 5.74 -12.71
C GLU A 324 -7.70 4.69 -13.73
N PRO A 325 -6.58 4.92 -14.44
CA PRO A 325 -6.02 3.86 -15.27
C PRO A 325 -5.93 2.65 -14.35
N ALA A 326 -6.29 1.45 -14.79
CA ALA A 326 -5.82 0.26 -14.10
C ALA A 326 -4.30 0.38 -14.13
N VAL A 327 -3.71 0.97 -13.08
CA VAL A 327 -2.38 1.55 -13.19
C VAL A 327 -1.47 0.39 -13.51
N VAL A 328 -0.94 0.41 -14.74
CA VAL A 328 -0.04 -0.60 -15.30
C VAL A 328 1.22 -0.77 -14.44
N GLN A 329 1.44 0.11 -13.46
CA GLN A 329 2.52 0.07 -12.50
C GLN A 329 2.23 -0.83 -11.28
N ALA A 330 1.09 -0.68 -10.59
CA ALA A 330 0.80 -1.42 -9.35
C ALA A 330 0.07 -2.77 -9.54
N GLY A 331 0.24 -3.42 -10.70
CA GLY A 331 -0.12 -4.83 -10.95
C GLY A 331 -1.35 -5.39 -10.21
N ASN A 332 -2.48 -4.69 -10.19
CA ASN A 332 -3.73 -5.14 -9.57
C ASN A 332 -3.51 -5.81 -8.18
N ASP A 333 -2.70 -5.24 -7.29
CA ASP A 333 -2.10 -5.92 -6.13
C ASP A 333 -3.06 -6.64 -5.17
N LEU A 334 -4.32 -6.18 -5.05
CA LEU A 334 -5.34 -6.84 -4.24
C LEU A 334 -5.99 -8.03 -4.96
N SER A 335 -6.02 -8.01 -6.29
CA SER A 335 -6.52 -9.12 -7.12
C SER A 335 -5.41 -9.92 -7.84
N GLY A 336 -4.15 -9.52 -7.72
CA GLY A 336 -2.92 -10.17 -8.19
C GLY A 336 -2.87 -10.52 -9.68
N CYS A 337 -3.50 -9.74 -10.56
CA CYS A 337 -3.41 -9.96 -12.01
C CYS A 337 -2.06 -9.44 -12.56
N PRO A 338 -1.23 -10.28 -13.20
CA PRO A 338 -0.18 -9.78 -14.09
C PRO A 338 -0.84 -8.97 -15.21
N GLN A 339 -0.13 -7.96 -15.70
CA GLN A 339 -0.54 -7.11 -16.82
C GLN A 339 -1.22 -7.89 -17.96
N ILE A 340 -2.26 -7.27 -18.50
CA ILE A 340 -3.08 -7.63 -19.69
C ILE A 340 -4.36 -8.40 -19.34
N GLU A 341 -5.44 -7.65 -19.07
CA GLU A 341 -6.78 -7.99 -19.57
C GLU A 341 -7.30 -6.70 -20.24
N PHE A 342 -7.51 -6.76 -21.55
CA PHE A 342 -8.41 -5.83 -22.22
C PHE A 342 -9.82 -6.13 -21.69
N ASP A 343 -10.62 -5.10 -21.42
CA ASP A 343 -12.06 -5.24 -21.16
C ASP A 343 -12.71 -5.95 -22.36
N GLU A 344 -12.87 -7.28 -22.30
CA GLU A 344 -13.64 -8.05 -23.28
C GLU A 344 -15.15 -8.05 -23.00
N ASP A 345 -15.64 -7.19 -22.10
CA ASP A 345 -17.08 -6.95 -21.94
C ASP A 345 -17.60 -5.77 -22.81
N VAL A 346 -16.81 -5.30 -23.77
CA VAL A 346 -17.34 -4.54 -24.93
C VAL A 346 -17.69 -5.52 -26.05
N ASN A 347 -18.89 -6.08 -25.93
CA ASN A 347 -19.68 -6.79 -26.95
C ASN A 347 -19.09 -6.82 -28.39
N ILE A 348 -18.26 -7.82 -28.71
CA ILE A 348 -17.76 -8.12 -30.07
C ILE A 348 -18.76 -9.00 -30.83
N ASP A 349 -20.02 -8.55 -30.93
CA ASP A 349 -21.05 -9.20 -31.77
C ASP A 349 -21.58 -8.26 -32.88
N GLN A 350 -20.82 -7.24 -33.29
CA GLN A 350 -21.23 -6.34 -34.39
C GLN A 350 -20.19 -6.08 -35.48
N LEU A 351 -19.40 -7.08 -35.86
CA LEU A 351 -18.72 -7.07 -37.15
C LEU A 351 -18.88 -8.41 -37.89
N MET A 352 -20.04 -8.56 -38.54
CA MET A 352 -20.23 -9.39 -39.73
C MET A 352 -20.35 -8.47 -40.96
N PRO A 353 -20.27 -8.93 -42.22
CA PRO A 353 -19.68 -10.15 -42.79
C PRO A 353 -18.74 -9.85 -44.01
N LEU A 354 -18.22 -10.94 -44.60
CA LEU A 354 -17.50 -11.14 -45.88
C LEU A 354 -15.99 -11.37 -45.78
#